data_AF-A0A1W9X616-F1
#
_entry.id   AF-A0A1W9X616-F1
#
_cell.length_a   1.000
_cell.length_b   1.000
_cell.length_c   1.000
_cell.angle_alpha   90.00
_cell.angle_beta   90.00
_cell.angle_gamma   90.00
#
_symmetry.space_group_name_H-M   'P 1'
#
loop_
_entity.id
_entity.type
_entity.pdbx_description
1 polymer ?
#
loop_
_entity_poly.entity_id
_entity_poly.type
_entity_poly.pdbx_seq_one_letter_code
_entity_poly.pdbx_strand_id
1 'polypeptide(L)'
;MNTIPNFDTFFKQVTVTLPKGLLSLHQDLEKNLRVALDSAWSKMNLITREEFEVQSAVLERTRVRLEALEAKVAAFEAAHKPKAELSNPQESEPPNQTE
;
A
#
# COMPACT_ATOMS: atom_id res chain seq x y z
N MET A 1 0.79 -8.51 -15.83
CA MET A 1 2.15 -8.94 -15.43
C MET A 1 3.07 -7.74 -15.56
N ASN A 2 3.13 -6.86 -14.56
CA ASN A 2 4.02 -5.68 -14.62
C ASN A 2 5.40 -6.11 -14.11
N THR A 3 6.30 -6.42 -15.05
CA THR A 3 7.72 -6.61 -14.74
C THR A 3 8.34 -5.25 -14.43
N ILE A 4 8.77 -5.07 -13.19
CA ILE A 4 9.61 -3.94 -12.77
C ILE A 4 10.89 -4.01 -13.63
N PRO A 5 11.29 -2.92 -14.30
CA PRO A 5 12.48 -2.94 -15.15
C PRO A 5 13.72 -3.34 -14.35
N ASN A 6 14.41 -4.40 -14.79
CA ASN A 6 15.66 -4.84 -14.18
C ASN A 6 16.75 -3.79 -14.40
N PHE A 7 17.52 -3.52 -13.34
CA PHE A 7 18.62 -2.56 -13.29
C PHE A 7 19.68 -2.82 -14.38
N ASP A 8 19.82 -4.07 -14.81
CA ASP A 8 20.70 -4.47 -15.91
C ASP A 8 20.39 -3.78 -17.24
N THR A 9 19.12 -3.50 -17.52
CA THR A 9 18.70 -2.84 -18.77
C THR A 9 19.06 -1.36 -18.75
N PHE A 10 18.95 -0.72 -17.58
CA PHE A 10 19.37 0.67 -17.38
C PHE A 10 20.88 0.81 -17.54
N PHE A 11 21.65 -0.09 -16.92
CA PHE A 11 23.10 -0.08 -17.01
C PHE A 11 23.56 -0.23 -18.46
N LYS A 12 22.96 -1.16 -19.22
CA LYS A 12 23.27 -1.35 -20.65
C LYS A 12 22.97 -0.13 -21.51
N GLN A 13 21.86 0.57 -21.27
CA GLN A 13 21.51 1.78 -22.04
C GLN A 13 22.44 2.96 -21.76
N VAL A 14 22.87 3.11 -20.51
CA VAL A 14 23.84 4.13 -20.10
C VAL A 14 25.22 3.81 -20.68
N THR A 15 25.66 2.55 -20.71
CA THR A 15 26.96 2.17 -21.28
C THR A 15 26.99 2.34 -22.81
N VAL A 16 25.87 2.09 -23.52
CA VAL A 16 25.78 2.23 -24.99
C VAL A 16 25.84 3.69 -25.45
N THR A 17 25.53 4.66 -24.59
CA THR A 17 25.55 6.10 -24.91
C THR A 17 26.87 6.81 -24.53
N LEU A 18 27.86 6.11 -23.95
CA LEU A 18 29.13 6.75 -23.58
C LEU A 18 30.15 6.79 -24.76
N PRO A 19 30.77 7.96 -25.04
CA PRO A 19 31.76 8.10 -26.09
C PRO A 19 33.05 7.32 -25.76
N LYS A 20 33.68 6.73 -26.78
CA LYS A 20 34.83 5.79 -26.65
C LYS A 20 36.04 6.33 -25.86
N GLY A 21 36.15 7.64 -25.66
CA GLY A 21 37.17 8.27 -24.80
C GLY A 21 36.96 8.06 -23.29
N LEU A 22 35.77 7.65 -22.84
CA LEU A 22 35.52 7.26 -21.44
C LEU A 22 35.91 5.81 -21.13
N LEU A 23 36.17 4.98 -22.13
CA LEU A 23 36.51 3.56 -21.92
C LEU A 23 37.88 3.38 -21.23
N SER A 24 38.83 4.31 -21.40
CA SER A 24 40.11 4.29 -20.68
C SER A 24 40.01 4.85 -19.26
N LEU A 25 38.98 5.65 -18.97
CA LEU A 25 38.64 6.13 -17.63
C LEU A 25 37.65 5.19 -16.91
N HIS A 26 37.29 4.07 -17.55
CA HIS A 26 36.25 3.15 -17.08
C HIS A 26 36.53 2.62 -15.67
N GLN A 27 37.77 2.22 -15.35
CA GLN A 27 38.09 1.69 -14.03
C GLN A 27 37.91 2.72 -12.91
N ASP A 28 38.36 3.95 -13.12
CA ASP A 28 38.23 5.02 -12.13
C ASP A 28 36.77 5.49 -12.01
N LEU A 29 36.05 5.54 -13.13
CA LEU A 29 34.61 5.86 -13.14
C LEU A 29 33.81 4.77 -12.42
N GLU A 30 34.08 3.51 -12.70
CA GLU A 30 33.44 2.35 -12.08
C GLU A 30 33.68 2.33 -10.56
N LYS A 31 34.93 2.59 -10.12
CA LYS A 31 35.26 2.68 -8.70
C LYS A 31 34.54 3.84 -8.02
N ASN A 32 34.52 5.02 -8.63
CA ASN A 32 33.83 6.19 -8.08
C ASN A 32 32.32 6.01 -8.05
N LEU A 33 31.73 5.41 -9.09
CA LEU A 33 30.32 5.05 -9.11
C LEU A 33 30.00 4.04 -8.01
N ARG A 34 30.82 3.00 -7.82
CA ARG A 34 30.61 2.02 -6.75
C ARG A 34 30.63 2.66 -5.36
N VAL A 35 31.60 3.54 -5.08
CA VAL A 35 31.67 4.29 -3.81
C VAL A 35 30.47 5.22 -3.62
N ALA A 36 30.01 5.88 -4.70
CA ALA A 36 28.85 6.75 -4.67
C ALA A 36 27.54 5.97 -4.44
N LEU A 37 27.39 4.80 -5.08
CA LEU A 37 26.29 3.87 -4.87
C LEU A 37 26.35 3.33 -3.42
N ASP A 38 27.47 2.82 -2.93
CA ASP A 38 27.57 2.35 -1.54
C ASP A 38 27.23 3.46 -0.52
N SER A 39 27.68 4.69 -0.78
CA SER A 39 27.33 5.86 0.03
C SER A 39 25.84 6.24 -0.07
N ALA A 40 25.22 6.05 -1.23
CA ALA A 40 23.80 6.29 -1.43
C ALA A 40 22.95 5.21 -0.74
N TRP A 41 23.33 3.93 -0.84
CA TRP A 41 22.67 2.83 -0.14
C TRP A 41 22.79 2.99 1.37
N SER A 42 23.95 3.40 1.88
CA SER A 42 24.14 3.68 3.31
C SER A 42 23.30 4.87 3.81
N LYS A 43 22.88 5.78 2.92
CA LYS A 43 22.00 6.92 3.25
C LYS A 43 20.52 6.61 3.06
N MET A 44 20.18 5.55 2.36
CA MET A 44 18.82 5.04 2.31
C MET A 44 18.59 4.27 3.62
N ASN A 45 17.49 4.52 4.31
CA ASN A 45 17.08 3.73 5.49
C ASN A 45 16.61 2.34 5.00
N LEU A 46 17.55 1.56 4.48
CA LEU A 46 17.30 0.24 3.91
C LEU A 46 16.91 -0.68 5.06
N ILE A 47 15.65 -1.11 5.04
CA ILE A 47 15.21 -2.23 5.86
C ILE A 47 15.62 -3.53 5.17
N THR A 48 16.08 -4.48 5.96
CA THR A 48 16.38 -5.84 5.47
C THR A 48 15.11 -6.52 4.97
N ARG A 49 15.27 -7.54 4.13
CA ARG A 49 14.12 -8.33 3.64
C ARG A 49 13.37 -8.97 4.80
N GLU A 50 14.11 -9.48 5.76
CA GLU A 50 13.59 -10.12 6.97
C GLU A 50 12.74 -9.14 7.80
N GLU A 51 13.21 -7.89 7.97
CA GLU A 51 12.44 -6.86 8.68
C GLU A 51 11.16 -6.46 7.94
N PHE A 52 11.21 -6.39 6.60
CA PHE A 52 10.03 -6.14 5.78
C PHE A 52 9.00 -7.27 5.91
N GLU A 53 9.44 -8.53 5.92
CA GLU A 53 8.58 -9.70 6.09
C GLU A 53 7.92 -9.71 7.48
N VAL A 54 8.67 -9.39 8.53
CA VAL A 54 8.11 -9.26 9.89
C VAL A 54 7.03 -8.18 9.95
N GLN A 55 7.28 -7.00 9.37
CA GLN A 55 6.30 -5.92 9.35
C GLN A 55 5.04 -6.29 8.55
N SER A 56 5.21 -7.01 7.44
CA SER A 56 4.10 -7.51 6.63
C SER A 56 3.23 -8.50 7.41
N ALA A 57 3.85 -9.43 8.16
CA ALA A 57 3.13 -10.38 9.01
C ALA A 57 2.37 -9.68 10.16
N VAL A 58 2.96 -8.63 10.75
CA VAL A 58 2.27 -7.80 11.75
C VAL A 58 1.04 -7.12 11.15
N LEU A 59 1.17 -6.55 9.94
CA LEU A 59 0.06 -5.90 9.24
C LEU A 59 -1.07 -6.87 8.88
N GLU A 60 -0.73 -8.09 8.46
CA GLU A 60 -1.73 -9.13 8.20
C GLU A 60 -2.50 -9.49 9.48
N ARG A 61 -1.78 -9.67 10.60
CA ARG A 61 -2.40 -9.94 11.90
C ARG A 61 -3.28 -8.79 12.38
N THR A 62 -2.89 -7.53 12.17
CA THR A 62 -3.72 -6.38 12.55
C THR A 62 -4.98 -6.29 11.70
N ARG A 63 -4.88 -6.61 10.40
CA ARG A 63 -6.05 -6.67 9.51
C ARG A 63 -7.08 -7.70 9.98
N VAL A 64 -6.64 -8.92 10.29
CA VAL A 64 -7.53 -9.97 10.82
C VAL A 64 -8.22 -9.53 12.12
N ARG A 65 -7.47 -8.87 13.01
CA ARG A 65 -8.03 -8.34 14.27
C ARG A 65 -9.02 -7.21 14.04
N LEU A 66 -8.75 -6.35 13.06
CA LEU A 66 -9.63 -5.24 12.69
C LEU A 66 -10.96 -5.78 12.16
N GLU A 67 -10.92 -6.71 11.21
CA GLU A 67 -12.12 -7.36 10.64
C GLU A 67 -12.97 -8.04 11.74
N ALA A 68 -12.32 -8.72 12.69
CA ALA A 68 -13.03 -9.34 13.82
C ALA A 68 -13.67 -8.30 14.76
N LEU A 69 -13.07 -7.13 14.91
CA LEU A 69 -13.60 -6.05 15.74
C LEU A 69 -14.76 -5.33 15.03
N GLU A 70 -14.62 -5.06 13.74
CA GLU A 70 -15.68 -4.53 12.88
C GLU A 70 -16.92 -5.42 12.92
N ALA A 71 -16.75 -6.74 12.81
CA ALA A 71 -17.86 -7.69 12.92
C ALA A 71 -18.56 -7.62 14.29
N LYS A 72 -17.80 -7.47 15.38
CA LYS A 72 -18.37 -7.31 16.72
C LYS A 72 -19.16 -6.01 16.85
N VAL A 73 -18.62 -4.89 16.35
CA VAL A 73 -19.31 -3.60 16.37
C VAL A 73 -20.59 -3.68 15.56
N ALA A 74 -20.57 -4.24 14.35
CA ALA A 74 -21.76 -4.42 13.52
C ALA A 74 -22.84 -5.26 14.23
N ALA A 75 -22.44 -6.33 14.94
CA ALA A 75 -23.36 -7.13 15.74
C ALA A 75 -23.96 -6.32 16.90
N PHE A 76 -23.16 -5.50 17.58
CA PHE A 76 -23.64 -4.63 18.66
C PHE A 76 -24.59 -3.54 18.13
N GLU A 77 -24.27 -2.91 17.00
CA GLU A 77 -25.11 -1.90 16.34
C GLU A 77 -26.45 -2.51 15.88
N ALA A 78 -26.43 -3.71 15.30
CA ALA A 78 -27.64 -4.43 14.90
C ALA A 78 -28.53 -4.79 16.10
N ALA A 79 -27.92 -5.21 17.22
CA ALA A 79 -28.64 -5.54 18.45
C ALA A 79 -29.24 -4.32 19.16
N HIS A 80 -28.66 -3.13 18.97
CA HIS A 80 -29.08 -1.89 19.63
C HIS A 80 -29.76 -0.88 18.70
N LYS A 81 -30.04 -1.25 17.44
CA LYS A 81 -30.91 -0.43 16.58
C LYS A 81 -32.29 -0.35 17.25
N PRO A 82 -32.79 0.84 17.59
CA PRO A 82 -34.10 0.98 18.22
C PRO A 82 -35.15 0.35 17.29
N LYS A 83 -35.93 -0.59 17.85
CA LYS A 83 -37.15 -1.13 17.25
C LYS A 83 -38.22 -0.04 17.23
N ALA A 84 -38.03 0.99 16.40
CA ALA A 84 -38.95 2.14 16.31
C ALA A 84 -39.63 2.25 14.93
N GLU A 85 -39.34 1.37 13.97
CA GLU A 85 -39.90 1.46 12.60
C GLU A 85 -40.76 0.26 12.18
N LEU A 86 -41.05 -0.69 13.06
CA LEU A 86 -41.85 -1.89 12.74
C LEU A 86 -42.95 -2.16 13.76
N SER A 87 -43.72 -1.12 14.11
CA SER A 87 -45.11 -1.23 14.57
C SER A 87 -45.64 0.14 15.05
N ASN A 88 -46.24 0.93 14.16
CA ASN A 88 -47.51 1.54 14.52
C ASN A 88 -48.51 1.37 13.35
N PRO A 89 -49.58 0.58 13.54
CA PRO A 89 -50.75 0.60 12.67
C PRO A 89 -51.61 1.82 13.02
N GLN A 90 -52.15 2.51 12.01
CA GLN A 90 -53.03 3.69 12.10
C GLN A 90 -52.31 5.02 12.41
N GLU A 91 -52.13 5.85 11.37
CA GLU A 91 -52.67 7.23 11.30
C GLU A 91 -52.39 7.82 9.92
N SER A 92 -53.40 7.78 9.05
CA SER A 92 -53.73 8.82 8.06
C SER A 92 -54.97 8.35 7.31
N GLU A 93 -56.12 8.44 7.98
CA GLU A 93 -57.34 8.73 7.23
C GLU A 93 -57.08 10.02 6.42
N PRO A 94 -57.22 10.01 5.09
CA PRO A 94 -57.35 11.26 4.36
C PRO A 94 -58.72 11.86 4.72
N PRO A 95 -58.81 13.19 4.93
CA PRO A 95 -60.06 13.83 5.28
C PRO A 95 -60.98 13.80 4.06
N ASN A 96 -62.06 13.01 4.11
CA ASN A 96 -63.08 13.10 3.07
C ASN A 96 -63.93 14.35 3.34
N GLN A 97 -63.60 15.40 2.59
CA GLN A 97 -64.38 16.61 2.45
C GLN A 97 -65.66 16.30 1.63
N THR A 98 -66.81 16.75 2.14
CA THR A 98 -67.98 17.24 1.39
C THR A 98 -68.57 16.36 0.26
N GLU A 99 -69.73 15.75 0.52
CA GLU A 99 -71.07 16.06 -0.04
C GLU A 99 -72.07 14.93 0.26
#